data_AF-A0A7X6ZAA5-F1
#
_entry.id   AF-A0A7X6ZAA5-F1
#
_cell.length_a   1.000
_cell.length_b   1.000
_cell.length_c   1.000
_cell.angle_alpha   90.00
_cell.angle_beta   90.00
_cell.angle_gamma   90.00
#
_symmetry.space_group_name_H-M   'P 1'
#
loop_
_entity.id
_entity.type
_entity.pdbx_description
1 polymer ?
#
loop_
_entity_poly.entity_id
_entity_poly.type
_entity_poly.pdbx_seq_one_letter_code
_entity_poly.pdbx_strand_id
1 'polypeptide(L)'
;GGHGENVVNVILVDIRGWDTLGELSVILAAATGVASLVFLSTRVDTLPKLSRRAARVRVHDYIRRVDDPNDPAERRTWLLAGKNLDPSRRSILLEVVVRLIFHALILLSFYLLLTGHNTPGGGFAGGLVAGLALVARYLTGGRDELGATVPVDAGKILGAGLALAATMAILPLFFGQAALASAWIDLDLGPLGTVPIVTSTFFDIGVYLVVFGLVLDVLRSLGAEVDRQEEEDFAAGAIRPTSEAGDAR
;
A
#
# COMPACT_ATOMS: atom_id res chain seq x y z
N GLY A 1 41.69 18.84 -16.21
CA GLY A 1 41.55 19.38 -17.57
C GLY A 1 42.45 18.60 -18.50
N GLY A 2 41.86 17.84 -19.42
CA GLY A 2 42.58 16.97 -20.34
C GLY A 2 43.01 17.73 -21.60
N HIS A 3 44.30 17.70 -21.89
CA HIS A 3 44.92 18.25 -23.10
C HIS A 3 44.74 17.27 -24.27
N GLY A 4 43.65 17.38 -25.02
CA GLY A 4 43.42 16.60 -26.24
C GLY A 4 43.28 17.51 -27.45
N GLU A 5 44.26 17.52 -28.35
CA GLU A 5 44.24 18.30 -29.61
C GLU A 5 43.21 17.80 -30.63
N ASN A 6 42.57 16.65 -30.38
CA ASN A 6 41.62 16.06 -31.30
C ASN A 6 40.19 16.48 -30.94
N VAL A 7 39.72 17.56 -31.58
CA VAL A 7 38.38 18.13 -31.41
C VAL A 7 37.28 17.06 -31.56
N VAL A 8 37.50 16.05 -32.40
CA VAL A 8 36.55 14.96 -32.63
C VAL A 8 36.43 14.03 -31.42
N ASN A 9 37.55 13.74 -30.72
CA ASN A 9 37.53 12.91 -29.51
C ASN A 9 36.89 13.66 -28.33
N VAL A 10 37.15 14.97 -28.21
CA VAL A 10 36.54 15.83 -27.18
C VAL A 10 35.02 15.91 -27.41
N ILE A 11 34.58 16.12 -28.65
CA ILE A 11 33.15 16.17 -29.00
C ILE A 11 32.47 14.79 -28.82
N LEU A 12 33.11 13.67 -29.18
CA LEU A 12 32.54 12.33 -29.01
C LEU A 12 32.42 11.91 -27.54
N VAL A 13 33.41 12.24 -26.71
CA VAL A 13 33.36 11.99 -25.26
C VAL A 13 32.33 12.87 -24.59
N ASP A 14 32.25 14.15 -24.95
CA ASP A 14 31.25 15.05 -24.40
C ASP A 14 29.84 14.59 -24.79
N ILE A 15 29.57 14.26 -26.05
CA ILE A 15 28.23 13.78 -26.47
C ILE A 15 27.83 12.49 -25.73
N ARG A 16 28.75 11.54 -25.50
CA ARG A 16 28.47 10.34 -24.68
C ARG A 16 28.28 10.65 -23.20
N GLY A 17 29.03 11.61 -22.66
CA GLY A 17 28.88 12.06 -21.28
C GLY A 17 27.50 12.66 -21.03
N TRP A 18 26.99 13.46 -21.97
CA TRP A 18 25.66 14.06 -21.89
C TRP A 18 24.52 13.04 -21.99
N ASP A 19 24.71 11.94 -22.74
CA ASP A 19 23.74 10.83 -22.82
C ASP A 19 23.62 10.10 -21.47
N THR A 20 24.75 9.76 -20.84
CA THR A 20 24.75 9.15 -19.50
C THR A 20 24.22 10.08 -18.40
N LEU A 21 24.40 11.39 -18.55
CA LEU A 21 23.81 12.40 -17.67
C LEU A 21 22.29 12.47 -17.85
N GLY A 22 21.80 12.32 -19.09
CA GLY A 22 20.38 12.22 -19.41
C GLY A 22 19.73 11.00 -18.77
N GLU A 23 20.33 9.82 -18.90
CA GLU A 23 19.84 8.59 -18.28
C GLU A 23 19.76 8.72 -16.75
N LEU A 24 20.84 9.21 -16.11
CA LEU A 24 20.87 9.41 -14.66
C LEU A 24 19.84 10.44 -14.18
N SER A 25 19.67 11.54 -14.91
CA SER A 25 18.73 12.59 -14.51
C SER A 25 17.27 12.16 -14.63
N VAL A 26 16.92 11.34 -15.63
CA VAL A 26 15.58 10.73 -15.73
C VAL A 26 15.30 9.81 -14.55
N ILE A 27 16.26 8.96 -14.17
CA ILE A 27 16.07 8.06 -13.03
C ILE A 27 15.99 8.85 -11.71
N LEU A 28 16.81 9.90 -11.55
CA LEU A 28 16.77 10.76 -10.37
C LEU A 28 15.43 11.49 -10.24
N ALA A 29 14.88 11.98 -11.37
CA ALA A 29 13.59 12.64 -11.42
C ALA A 29 12.44 11.66 -11.08
N ALA A 30 12.49 10.43 -11.60
CA ALA A 30 11.52 9.39 -11.26
C ALA A 30 11.59 9.02 -9.77
N ALA A 31 12.79 8.80 -9.22
CA ALA A 31 12.99 8.49 -7.80
C ALA A 31 12.52 9.64 -6.89
N THR A 32 12.83 10.88 -7.25
CA THR A 32 12.41 12.07 -6.50
C THR A 32 10.91 12.31 -6.60
N GLY A 33 10.30 12.09 -7.77
CA GLY A 33 8.85 12.18 -7.96
C GLY A 33 8.11 11.18 -7.06
N VAL A 34 8.57 9.93 -7.04
CA VAL A 34 8.04 8.89 -6.13
C VAL A 34 8.25 9.30 -4.68
N ALA A 35 9.45 9.75 -4.28
CA ALA A 35 9.73 10.19 -2.92
C ALA A 35 8.88 11.41 -2.48
N SER A 36 8.64 12.36 -3.38
CA SER A 36 7.84 13.57 -3.14
C SER A 36 6.37 13.25 -2.94
N LEU A 37 5.81 12.37 -3.79
CA LEU A 37 4.44 11.86 -3.64
C LEU A 37 4.25 11.18 -2.27
N VAL A 38 5.23 10.39 -1.82
CA VAL A 38 5.20 9.74 -0.50
C VAL A 38 5.23 10.73 0.65
N PHE A 39 6.12 11.73 0.58
CA PHE A 39 6.31 12.67 1.68
C PHE A 39 5.09 13.57 1.90
N LEU A 40 4.33 13.86 0.83
CA LEU A 40 3.08 14.63 0.90
C LEU A 40 1.93 13.85 1.56
N SER A 41 1.91 12.52 1.46
CA SER A 41 0.84 11.67 2.01
C SER A 41 1.01 11.32 3.49
N THR A 42 2.22 11.37 4.04
CA THR A 42 2.51 10.94 5.43
C THR A 42 1.89 11.79 6.55
N ARG A 43 1.13 12.85 6.23
CA ARG A 43 0.63 13.83 7.22
C ARG A 43 -0.71 13.47 7.88
N VAL A 44 -1.31 12.31 7.60
CA VAL A 44 -2.71 11.99 8.02
C VAL A 44 -2.84 10.80 9.00
N ASP A 45 -1.75 10.15 9.41
CA ASP A 45 -1.83 9.00 10.34
C ASP A 45 -1.66 9.44 11.81
N THR A 46 -2.70 10.06 12.37
CA THR A 46 -2.87 10.18 13.84
C THR A 46 -4.22 9.62 14.27
N LEU A 47 -4.45 8.33 14.05
CA LEU A 47 -5.55 7.61 14.70
C LEU A 47 -5.06 6.99 16.03
N PRO A 48 -5.81 7.13 17.14
CA PRO A 48 -5.35 6.71 18.45
C PRO A 48 -5.31 5.19 18.54
N LYS A 49 -4.09 4.63 18.56
CA LYS A 49 -3.87 3.21 18.85
C LYS A 49 -4.46 2.90 20.23
N LEU A 50 -5.44 1.99 20.28
CA LEU A 50 -5.99 1.50 21.54
C LEU A 50 -4.85 0.92 22.37
N SER A 51 -4.53 1.60 23.48
CA SER A 51 -3.58 1.11 24.47
C SER A 51 -3.94 -0.33 24.84
N ARG A 52 -2.94 -1.21 25.02
CA ARG A 52 -3.14 -2.61 25.47
C ARG A 52 -4.09 -2.72 26.67
N ARG A 53 -4.15 -1.68 27.50
CA ARG A 53 -5.08 -1.56 28.63
C ARG A 53 -6.53 -1.39 28.17
N ALA A 54 -6.80 -0.53 27.18
CA ALA A 54 -8.13 -0.34 26.60
C ALA A 54 -8.61 -1.57 25.81
N ALA A 55 -7.69 -2.27 25.14
CA ALA A 55 -8.00 -3.54 24.47
C ALA A 55 -8.42 -4.64 25.47
N ARG A 56 -7.72 -4.74 26.62
CA ARG A 56 -8.09 -5.68 27.70
C ARG A 56 -9.47 -5.39 28.29
N VAL A 57 -9.80 -4.11 28.50
CA VAL A 57 -11.13 -3.72 29.01
C VAL A 57 -12.23 -4.09 28.02
N ARG A 58 -12.04 -3.83 26.71
CA ARG A 58 -13.03 -4.25 25.70
C ARG A 58 -13.20 -5.76 25.59
N VAL A 59 -12.13 -6.53 25.72
CA VAL A 59 -12.20 -8.00 25.70
C VAL A 59 -12.95 -8.51 26.94
N HIS A 60 -12.70 -7.92 28.11
CA HIS A 60 -13.44 -8.26 29.33
C HIS A 60 -14.93 -7.94 29.21
N ASP A 61 -15.28 -6.76 28.68
CA ASP A 61 -16.67 -6.37 28.43
C ASP A 61 -17.33 -7.24 27.35
N TYR A 62 -16.58 -7.69 26.34
CA TYR A 62 -17.09 -8.61 25.32
C TYR A 62 -17.39 -9.99 25.89
N ILE A 63 -16.48 -10.57 26.68
CA ILE A 63 -16.67 -11.87 27.33
C ILE A 63 -17.89 -11.82 28.27
N ARG A 64 -18.08 -10.71 28.98
CA ARG A 64 -19.23 -10.54 29.88
C ARG A 64 -20.58 -10.44 29.16
N ARG A 65 -20.60 -9.98 27.89
CA ARG A 65 -21.79 -9.95 27.04
C ARG A 65 -22.09 -11.31 26.41
N VAL A 66 -21.05 -12.08 26.07
CA VAL A 66 -21.19 -13.45 25.55
C VAL A 66 -21.72 -14.42 26.62
N ASP A 67 -21.54 -14.11 27.90
CA ASP A 67 -22.05 -14.92 29.02
C ASP A 67 -23.52 -14.58 29.40
N ASP A 68 -24.18 -13.65 28.70
CA ASP A 68 -25.59 -13.29 28.93
C ASP A 68 -26.50 -14.04 27.93
N PRO A 69 -27.27 -15.06 28.37
CA PRO A 69 -28.12 -15.87 27.49
C PRO A 69 -29.32 -15.10 26.88
N ASN A 70 -29.56 -13.87 27.34
CA ASN A 70 -30.61 -12.99 26.83
C ASN A 70 -30.06 -11.87 25.93
N ASP A 71 -28.78 -11.88 25.56
CA ASP A 71 -28.22 -10.87 24.66
C ASP A 71 -28.75 -11.06 23.21
N PRO A 72 -29.46 -10.08 22.63
CA PRO A 72 -30.00 -10.18 21.27
C PRO A 72 -28.90 -10.34 20.18
N ALA A 73 -27.62 -10.10 20.50
CA ALA A 73 -26.49 -10.24 19.57
C ALA A 73 -26.02 -11.70 19.34
N GLU A 74 -26.36 -12.62 20.24
CA GLU A 74 -25.82 -13.99 20.21
C GLU A 74 -26.41 -14.84 19.07
N ARG A 75 -27.66 -14.56 18.67
CA ARG A 75 -28.38 -15.43 17.71
C ARG A 75 -27.91 -15.36 16.25
N ARG A 76 -26.95 -14.50 15.87
CA ARG A 76 -26.64 -14.27 14.42
C ARG A 76 -25.18 -14.07 13.99
N THR A 77 -24.17 -14.16 14.86
CA THR A 77 -22.89 -13.50 14.51
C THR A 77 -21.67 -14.43 14.53
N TRP A 78 -21.59 -15.35 13.56
CA TRP A 78 -20.36 -16.13 13.28
C TRP A 78 -19.38 -15.42 12.33
N LEU A 79 -19.72 -14.20 11.86
CA LEU A 79 -18.81 -13.34 11.11
C LEU A 79 -18.58 -12.06 11.91
N LEU A 80 -17.31 -11.78 12.24
CA LEU A 80 -16.89 -10.56 12.97
C LEU A 80 -17.34 -9.25 12.28
N ALA A 81 -17.65 -9.32 10.97
CA ALA A 81 -18.11 -8.24 10.10
C ALA A 81 -19.65 -8.08 10.00
N GLY A 82 -20.43 -8.72 10.90
CA GLY A 82 -21.89 -8.76 10.84
C GLY A 82 -22.63 -7.66 11.62
N LYS A 83 -21.93 -6.70 12.24
CA LYS A 83 -22.55 -5.82 13.25
C LYS A 83 -23.06 -4.49 12.70
N ASN A 84 -22.47 -3.97 11.61
CA ASN A 84 -22.61 -2.56 11.25
C ASN A 84 -23.06 -2.28 9.80
N LEU A 85 -23.42 -3.29 9.00
CA LEU A 85 -23.90 -3.07 7.62
C LEU A 85 -25.20 -3.84 7.37
N ASP A 86 -26.19 -3.15 6.81
CA ASP A 86 -27.46 -3.71 6.38
C ASP A 86 -27.22 -4.83 5.35
N PRO A 87 -27.63 -6.10 5.63
CA PRO A 87 -27.41 -7.24 4.73
C PRO A 87 -28.01 -7.07 3.33
N SER A 88 -28.96 -6.14 3.15
CA SER A 88 -29.68 -5.92 1.89
C SER A 88 -28.87 -5.22 0.80
N ARG A 89 -27.70 -4.64 1.12
CA ARG A 89 -26.83 -3.92 0.15
C ARG A 89 -25.57 -4.67 -0.28
N ARG A 90 -25.32 -5.89 0.23
CA ARG A 90 -24.13 -6.69 -0.10
C ARG A 90 -24.37 -7.60 -1.30
N SER A 91 -23.55 -7.45 -2.35
CA SER A 91 -23.55 -8.38 -3.50
C SER A 91 -22.65 -9.58 -3.23
N ILE A 92 -23.25 -10.72 -2.90
CA ILE A 92 -22.55 -11.99 -2.64
C ILE A 92 -21.75 -12.44 -3.87
N LEU A 93 -22.30 -12.25 -5.07
CA LEU A 93 -21.61 -12.57 -6.32
C LEU A 93 -20.31 -11.76 -6.47
N LEU A 94 -20.35 -10.46 -6.18
CA LEU A 94 -19.18 -9.59 -6.27
C LEU A 94 -18.11 -10.00 -5.26
N GLU A 95 -18.49 -10.34 -4.02
CA GLU A 95 -17.57 -10.83 -2.99
C GLU A 95 -16.84 -12.10 -3.44
N VAL A 96 -17.57 -13.07 -3.99
CA VAL A 96 -16.99 -14.34 -4.47
C VAL A 96 -16.02 -14.10 -5.63
N VAL A 97 -16.41 -13.28 -6.60
CA VAL A 97 -15.58 -12.96 -7.77
C VAL A 97 -14.31 -12.23 -7.34
N VAL A 98 -14.41 -11.22 -6.48
CA VAL A 98 -13.24 -10.48 -5.99
C VAL A 98 -12.33 -11.38 -5.16
N ARG A 99 -12.87 -12.26 -4.31
CA ARG A 99 -12.05 -13.22 -3.54
C ARG A 99 -11.25 -14.15 -4.46
N LEU A 100 -11.82 -14.58 -5.59
CA LEU A 100 -11.13 -15.41 -6.57
C LEU A 100 -10.05 -14.63 -7.32
N ILE A 101 -10.40 -13.45 -7.87
CA ILE A 101 -9.50 -12.63 -8.70
C ILE A 101 -8.36 -12.02 -7.86
N PHE A 102 -8.61 -11.71 -6.58
CA PHE A 102 -7.62 -11.11 -5.69
C PHE A 102 -6.30 -11.89 -5.68
N HIS A 103 -6.36 -13.20 -5.51
CA HIS A 103 -5.16 -14.04 -5.48
C HIS A 103 -4.42 -14.03 -6.82
N ALA A 104 -5.15 -14.06 -7.93
CA ALA A 104 -4.57 -13.96 -9.28
C ALA A 104 -3.87 -12.60 -9.49
N LEU A 105 -4.48 -11.49 -9.05
CA LEU A 105 -3.87 -10.16 -9.14
C LEU A 105 -2.62 -10.02 -8.27
N ILE A 106 -2.61 -10.59 -7.06
CA ILE A 106 -1.42 -10.58 -6.19
C ILE A 106 -0.28 -11.40 -6.82
N LEU A 107 -0.59 -12.57 -7.41
CA LEU A 107 0.41 -13.36 -8.14
C LEU A 107 0.94 -12.62 -9.37
N LEU A 108 0.05 -12.00 -10.16
CA LEU A 108 0.43 -11.17 -11.31
C LEU A 108 1.30 -9.99 -10.89
N SER A 109 0.94 -9.35 -9.78
CA SER A 109 1.69 -8.24 -9.19
C SER A 109 3.12 -8.64 -8.81
N PHE A 110 3.30 -9.79 -8.14
CA PHE A 110 4.64 -10.33 -7.86
C PHE A 110 5.38 -10.77 -9.11
N TYR A 111 4.69 -11.35 -10.08
CA TYR A 111 5.28 -11.70 -11.37
C TYR A 111 5.87 -10.46 -12.06
N LEU A 112 5.10 -9.37 -12.14
CA LEU A 112 5.54 -8.10 -12.74
C LEU A 112 6.71 -7.46 -11.99
N LEU A 113 6.71 -7.55 -10.65
CA LEU A 113 7.84 -7.10 -9.82
C LEU A 113 9.12 -7.88 -10.17
N LEU A 114 9.01 -9.20 -10.29
CA LEU A 114 10.16 -10.07 -10.54
C LEU A 114 10.65 -10.02 -11.99
N THR A 115 9.78 -9.80 -12.98
CA THR A 115 10.16 -9.73 -14.41
C THR A 115 10.62 -8.35 -14.88
N GLY A 116 10.45 -7.32 -14.04
CA GLY A 116 10.79 -5.93 -14.38
C GLY A 116 12.26 -5.66 -14.71
N HIS A 117 13.18 -6.53 -14.28
CA HIS A 117 14.60 -6.38 -14.58
C HIS A 117 14.95 -6.61 -16.06
N ASN A 118 14.13 -7.37 -16.80
CA ASN A 118 14.41 -7.78 -18.18
C ASN A 118 13.31 -7.43 -19.18
N THR A 119 12.12 -7.05 -18.72
CA THR A 119 10.93 -6.80 -19.57
C THR A 119 10.10 -5.63 -19.05
N PRO A 120 9.21 -5.01 -19.85
CA PRO A 120 8.33 -3.94 -19.38
C PRO A 120 7.54 -4.39 -18.14
N GLY A 121 7.78 -3.76 -16.98
CA GLY A 121 7.29 -4.21 -15.69
C GLY A 121 7.97 -3.46 -14.53
N GLY A 122 8.14 -4.13 -13.38
CA GLY A 122 8.91 -3.62 -12.24
C GLY A 122 8.07 -3.23 -11.02
N GLY A 123 8.74 -2.58 -10.06
CA GLY A 123 8.15 -2.28 -8.76
C GLY A 123 6.88 -1.44 -8.83
N PHE A 124 6.86 -0.44 -9.71
CA PHE A 124 5.72 0.46 -9.88
C PHE A 124 4.48 -0.26 -10.45
N ALA A 125 4.63 -0.97 -11.58
CA ALA A 125 3.53 -1.68 -12.22
C ALA A 125 2.98 -2.80 -11.31
N GLY A 126 3.88 -3.56 -10.67
CA GLY A 126 3.50 -4.55 -9.67
C GLY A 126 2.71 -3.91 -8.52
N GLY A 127 3.21 -2.79 -7.97
CA GLY A 127 2.56 -2.07 -6.87
C GLY A 127 1.16 -1.57 -7.24
N LEU A 128 0.96 -1.07 -8.46
CA LEU A 128 -0.35 -0.66 -8.95
C LEU A 128 -1.33 -1.83 -9.07
N VAL A 129 -0.88 -2.98 -9.57
CA VAL A 129 -1.74 -4.18 -9.68
C VAL A 129 -2.13 -4.71 -8.30
N ALA A 130 -1.20 -4.71 -7.33
CA ALA A 130 -1.54 -5.05 -5.95
C ALA A 130 -2.48 -4.01 -5.31
N GLY A 131 -2.28 -2.73 -5.62
CA GLY A 131 -3.19 -1.65 -5.24
C GLY A 131 -4.60 -1.85 -5.80
N LEU A 132 -4.73 -2.22 -7.07
CA LEU A 132 -6.01 -2.56 -7.69
C LEU A 132 -6.70 -3.74 -6.98
N ALA A 133 -5.93 -4.76 -6.61
CA ALA A 133 -6.45 -5.90 -5.84
C ALA A 133 -7.00 -5.45 -4.47
N LEU A 134 -6.29 -4.54 -3.77
CA LEU A 134 -6.76 -3.95 -2.52
C LEU A 134 -8.03 -3.10 -2.72
N VAL A 135 -8.07 -2.26 -3.77
CA VAL A 135 -9.25 -1.44 -4.09
C VAL A 135 -10.46 -2.34 -4.35
N ALA A 136 -10.32 -3.38 -5.18
CA ALA A 136 -11.39 -4.33 -5.44
C ALA A 136 -11.91 -4.97 -4.15
N ARG A 137 -10.99 -5.40 -3.27
CA ARG A 137 -11.35 -6.01 -1.98
C ARG A 137 -12.03 -5.02 -1.04
N TYR A 138 -11.55 -3.78 -0.99
CA TYR A 138 -12.15 -2.70 -0.20
C TYR A 138 -13.56 -2.37 -0.67
N LEU A 139 -13.81 -2.29 -1.99
CA LEU A 139 -15.15 -2.04 -2.53
C LEU A 139 -16.16 -3.12 -2.16
N THR A 140 -15.72 -4.37 -1.97
CA THR A 140 -16.59 -5.49 -1.59
C THR A 140 -16.80 -5.67 -0.10
N GLY A 141 -15.76 -5.45 0.70
CA GLY A 141 -15.75 -5.79 2.13
C GLY A 141 -15.66 -4.59 3.08
N GLY A 142 -15.48 -3.38 2.54
CA GLY A 142 -15.29 -2.15 3.30
C GLY A 142 -13.96 -2.11 4.07
N ARG A 143 -13.88 -1.17 5.02
CA ARG A 143 -12.69 -0.90 5.84
C ARG A 143 -12.27 -2.09 6.71
N ASP A 144 -13.22 -2.86 7.23
CA ASP A 144 -12.96 -3.96 8.15
C ASP A 144 -12.23 -5.11 7.43
N GLU A 145 -12.65 -5.41 6.20
CA GLU A 145 -12.01 -6.42 5.35
C GLU A 145 -10.59 -5.99 4.94
N LEU A 146 -10.40 -4.69 4.65
CA LEU A 146 -9.09 -4.14 4.33
C LEU A 146 -8.12 -4.24 5.54
N GLY A 147 -8.60 -3.91 6.74
CA GLY A 147 -7.84 -4.02 7.98
C GLY A 147 -7.47 -5.46 8.35
N ALA A 148 -8.35 -6.42 8.06
CA ALA A 148 -8.06 -7.84 8.21
C ALA A 148 -7.05 -8.36 7.17
N THR A 149 -7.07 -7.81 5.95
CA THR A 149 -6.19 -8.22 4.85
C THR A 149 -4.75 -7.73 5.07
N VAL A 150 -4.57 -6.45 5.45
CA VAL A 150 -3.25 -5.86 5.73
C VAL A 150 -3.26 -5.24 7.12
N PRO A 151 -2.81 -5.96 8.17
CA PRO A 151 -2.84 -5.47 9.55
C PRO A 151 -1.70 -4.49 9.89
N VAL A 152 -0.90 -4.08 8.90
CA VAL A 152 0.27 -3.21 9.07
C VAL A 152 -0.12 -1.75 8.80
N ASP A 153 0.51 -0.80 9.48
CA ASP A 153 0.32 0.64 9.26
C ASP A 153 0.81 1.03 7.85
N ALA A 154 0.01 1.75 7.06
CA ALA A 154 0.34 2.14 5.69
C ALA A 154 1.61 3.00 5.64
N GLY A 155 1.73 3.95 6.58
CA GLY A 155 2.94 4.77 6.75
C GLY A 155 4.22 3.96 7.01
N LYS A 156 4.15 2.80 7.67
CA LYS A 156 5.32 1.94 7.88
C LYS A 156 5.75 1.23 6.61
N ILE A 157 4.79 0.73 5.82
CA ILE A 157 5.08 0.10 4.53
C ILE A 157 5.71 1.14 3.59
N LEU A 158 5.10 2.33 3.52
CA LEU A 158 5.63 3.49 2.78
C LEU A 158 7.06 3.84 3.19
N GLY A 159 7.28 4.05 4.49
CA GLY A 159 8.60 4.42 5.03
C GLY A 159 9.66 3.35 4.81
N ALA A 160 9.31 2.07 4.96
CA ALA A 160 10.21 0.95 4.69
C ALA A 160 10.57 0.86 3.21
N GLY A 161 9.59 1.03 2.31
CA GLY A 161 9.81 1.06 0.87
C GLY A 161 10.73 2.22 0.45
N LEU A 162 10.48 3.42 0.98
CA LEU A 162 11.29 4.60 0.70
C LEU A 162 12.73 4.44 1.22
N ALA A 163 12.89 3.95 2.45
CA ALA A 163 14.21 3.68 3.03
C ALA A 163 14.98 2.66 2.20
N LEU A 164 14.33 1.58 1.76
CA LEU A 164 14.93 0.57 0.91
C LEU A 164 15.34 1.14 -0.45
N ALA A 165 14.44 1.85 -1.14
CA ALA A 165 14.71 2.45 -2.44
C ALA A 165 15.85 3.49 -2.36
N ALA A 166 15.81 4.38 -1.37
CA ALA A 166 16.86 5.38 -1.16
C ALA A 166 18.22 4.73 -0.83
N THR A 167 18.21 3.69 0.00
CA THR A 167 19.43 2.94 0.31
C THR A 167 20.02 2.33 -0.95
N MET A 168 19.21 1.65 -1.76
CA MET A 168 19.70 1.02 -3.00
C MET A 168 20.15 2.04 -4.06
N ALA A 169 19.57 3.24 -4.08
CA ALA A 169 19.99 4.31 -4.97
C ALA A 169 21.34 4.95 -4.55
N ILE A 170 21.55 5.14 -3.24
CA ILE A 170 22.72 5.86 -2.70
C ILE A 170 23.89 4.92 -2.44
N LEU A 171 23.65 3.66 -2.05
CA LEU A 171 24.68 2.71 -1.64
C LEU A 171 25.84 2.57 -2.65
N PRO A 172 25.60 2.51 -3.98
CA PRO A 172 26.69 2.42 -4.95
C PRO A 172 27.66 3.61 -4.93
N LEU A 173 27.20 4.80 -4.54
CA LEU A 173 28.04 6.01 -4.45
C LEU A 173 29.18 5.84 -3.42
N PHE A 174 28.94 5.10 -2.34
CA PHE A 174 29.96 4.81 -1.33
C PHE A 174 31.08 3.90 -1.84
N PHE A 175 30.85 3.21 -2.95
CA PHE A 175 31.84 2.36 -3.62
C PHE A 175 32.42 3.02 -4.88
N GLY A 176 32.23 4.33 -5.05
CA GLY A 176 32.73 5.09 -6.20
C GLY A 176 32.01 4.78 -7.52
N GLN A 177 30.86 4.09 -7.47
CA GLN A 177 30.02 3.85 -8.63
C GLN A 177 29.00 4.97 -8.80
N ALA A 178 28.38 5.07 -9.99
CA ALA A 178 27.26 5.99 -10.20
C ALA A 178 26.06 5.62 -9.30
N ALA A 179 25.24 6.61 -8.94
CA ALA A 179 23.98 6.34 -8.24
C ALA A 179 23.14 5.33 -9.04
N LEU A 180 22.43 4.44 -8.34
CA LEU A 180 21.60 3.38 -8.94
C LEU A 180 22.36 2.36 -9.79
N ALA A 181 23.70 2.33 -9.73
CA ALA A 181 24.47 1.27 -10.38
C ALA A 181 24.02 -0.11 -9.86
N SER A 182 23.71 -1.01 -10.78
CA SER A 182 23.32 -2.38 -10.45
C SER A 182 24.55 -3.29 -10.40
N ALA A 183 24.52 -4.24 -9.45
CA ALA A 183 25.50 -5.30 -9.32
C ALA A 183 24.80 -6.65 -9.49
N TRP A 184 25.51 -7.59 -10.11
CA TRP A 184 25.07 -8.96 -10.27
C TRP A 184 25.62 -9.77 -9.10
N ILE A 185 24.73 -10.40 -8.32
CA ILE A 185 25.12 -11.34 -7.27
C ILE A 185 24.59 -12.70 -7.70
N ASP A 186 25.50 -13.60 -8.06
CA ASP A 186 25.15 -14.99 -8.34
C ASP A 186 24.93 -15.72 -7.02
N LEU A 187 23.66 -15.99 -6.69
CA LEU A 187 23.30 -16.75 -5.51
C LEU A 187 23.27 -18.24 -5.88
N ASP A 188 24.20 -19.01 -5.34
CA ASP A 188 24.22 -20.46 -5.52
C ASP A 188 23.20 -21.12 -4.57
N LEU A 189 22.08 -21.59 -5.12
CA LEU A 189 21.02 -22.27 -4.37
C LEU A 189 21.23 -23.80 -4.29
N GLY A 190 22.45 -24.27 -4.57
CA GLY A 190 22.78 -25.69 -4.52
C GLY A 190 22.02 -26.49 -5.59
N PRO A 191 21.15 -27.45 -5.25
CA PRO A 191 20.51 -28.32 -6.25
C PRO A 191 19.52 -27.59 -7.19
N LEU A 192 19.14 -26.35 -6.88
CA LEU A 192 18.24 -25.52 -7.70
C LEU A 192 18.98 -24.65 -8.74
N GLY A 193 20.32 -24.70 -8.78
CA GLY A 193 21.16 -23.91 -9.68
C GLY A 193 21.48 -22.50 -9.15
N THR A 194 22.26 -21.74 -9.91
CA THR A 194 22.59 -20.34 -9.61
C THR A 194 21.47 -19.42 -10.08
N VAL A 195 20.87 -18.66 -9.17
CA VAL A 195 19.92 -17.60 -9.53
C VAL A 195 20.66 -16.27 -9.48
N PRO A 196 20.83 -15.57 -10.62
CA PRO A 196 21.40 -14.24 -10.61
C PRO A 196 20.40 -13.27 -9.98
N ILE A 197 20.68 -12.79 -8.78
CA ILE A 197 19.89 -11.73 -8.14
C ILE A 197 20.56 -10.40 -8.47
N VAL A 198 19.83 -9.56 -9.21
CA VAL A 198 20.29 -8.21 -9.55
C VAL A 198 19.92 -7.26 -8.42
N THR A 199 20.85 -6.41 -7.99
CA THR A 199 20.57 -5.44 -6.92
C THR A 199 19.46 -4.44 -7.28
N SER A 200 19.17 -4.25 -8.58
CA SER A 200 18.03 -3.46 -9.08
C SER A 200 16.68 -4.01 -8.62
N THR A 201 16.54 -5.33 -8.42
CA THR A 201 15.30 -5.92 -7.90
C THR A 201 14.97 -5.42 -6.50
N PHE A 202 15.97 -5.12 -5.65
CA PHE A 202 15.72 -4.54 -4.33
C PHE A 202 15.23 -3.10 -4.40
N PHE A 203 15.73 -2.32 -5.37
CA PHE A 203 15.19 -1.00 -5.65
C PHE A 203 13.72 -1.08 -6.10
N ASP A 204 13.41 -2.01 -7.01
CA ASP A 204 12.03 -2.29 -7.44
C ASP A 204 11.12 -2.72 -6.30
N ILE A 205 11.60 -3.57 -5.37
CA ILE A 205 10.85 -3.93 -4.15
C ILE A 205 10.57 -2.68 -3.31
N GLY A 206 11.53 -1.75 -3.18
CA GLY A 206 11.33 -0.48 -2.50
C GLY A 206 10.21 0.36 -3.14
N VAL A 207 10.25 0.53 -4.46
CA VAL A 207 9.22 1.24 -5.23
C VAL A 207 7.85 0.55 -5.12
N TYR A 208 7.82 -0.78 -5.17
CA TYR A 208 6.60 -1.58 -4.99
C TYR A 208 5.93 -1.31 -3.65
N LEU A 209 6.69 -1.35 -2.56
CA LEU A 209 6.19 -1.10 -1.21
C LEU A 209 5.68 0.33 -1.07
N VAL A 210 6.36 1.29 -1.69
CA VAL A 210 5.89 2.69 -1.75
C VAL A 210 4.53 2.80 -2.42
N VAL A 211 4.38 2.27 -3.63
CA VAL A 211 3.11 2.37 -4.38
C VAL A 211 1.98 1.63 -3.66
N PHE A 212 2.26 0.42 -3.18
CA PHE A 212 1.30 -0.38 -2.42
C PHE A 212 0.87 0.33 -1.13
N GLY A 213 1.83 0.88 -0.39
CA GLY A 213 1.57 1.61 0.84
C GLY A 213 0.77 2.89 0.61
N LEU A 214 1.01 3.60 -0.49
CA LEU A 214 0.25 4.80 -0.88
C LEU A 214 -1.22 4.46 -1.16
N VAL A 215 -1.47 3.40 -1.93
CA VAL A 215 -2.85 2.96 -2.22
C VAL A 215 -3.56 2.55 -0.94
N LEU A 216 -2.88 1.81 -0.06
CA LEU A 216 -3.43 1.42 1.24
C LEU A 216 -3.76 2.63 2.12
N ASP A 217 -2.89 3.65 2.13
CA ASP A 217 -3.08 4.91 2.87
C ASP A 217 -4.32 5.66 2.37
N VAL A 218 -4.44 5.83 1.05
CA VAL A 218 -5.59 6.48 0.41
C VAL A 218 -6.89 5.74 0.74
N LEU A 219 -6.90 4.41 0.65
CA LEU A 219 -8.10 3.61 0.96
C LEU A 219 -8.54 3.75 2.42
N ARG A 220 -7.58 3.81 3.35
CA ARG A 220 -7.88 3.99 4.79
C ARG A 220 -8.36 5.40 5.11
N SER A 221 -7.75 6.41 4.49
CA SER A 221 -8.14 7.81 4.64
C SER A 221 -9.56 8.05 4.12
N LEU A 222 -9.88 7.53 2.93
CA LEU A 222 -11.23 7.62 2.36
C LEU A 222 -12.26 6.85 3.19
N GLY A 223 -11.93 5.64 3.66
CA GLY A 223 -12.83 4.87 4.52
C GLY A 223 -13.15 5.60 5.81
N ALA A 224 -12.14 6.11 6.49
CA ALA A 224 -12.32 6.86 7.74
C ALA A 224 -13.18 8.12 7.56
N GLU A 225 -13.08 8.80 6.40
CA GLU A 225 -13.92 9.97 6.11
C GLU A 225 -15.39 9.60 5.87
N VAL A 226 -15.67 8.52 5.13
CA VAL A 226 -17.05 8.06 4.88
C VAL A 226 -17.75 7.70 6.20
N ASP A 227 -17.04 7.04 7.12
CA ASP A 227 -17.62 6.70 8.42
C ASP A 227 -17.96 7.92 9.27
N ARG A 228 -17.14 8.99 9.20
CA ARG A 228 -17.42 10.25 9.92
C ARG A 228 -18.72 10.88 9.43
N GLN A 229 -18.93 10.91 8.10
CA GLN A 229 -20.14 11.46 7.50
C GLN A 229 -21.39 10.65 7.88
N GLU A 230 -21.28 9.31 7.90
CA GLU A 230 -22.39 8.47 8.38
C GLU A 230 -22.74 8.76 9.84
N GLU A 231 -21.75 8.87 10.74
CA GLU A 231 -21.97 9.20 12.15
C GLU A 231 -22.61 10.59 12.34
N GLU A 232 -22.19 11.59 11.56
CA GLU A 232 -22.77 12.94 11.56
C GLU A 232 -24.23 12.94 11.06
N ASP A 233 -24.55 12.20 9.99
CA ASP A 233 -25.90 12.05 9.46
C ASP A 233 -26.82 11.32 10.45
N PHE A 234 -26.33 10.26 11.10
CA PHE A 234 -27.07 9.56 12.17
C PHE A 234 -27.33 10.48 13.37
N ALA A 235 -26.34 11.28 13.80
CA ALA A 235 -26.50 12.23 14.89
C ALA A 235 -27.48 13.36 14.53
N ALA A 236 -27.44 13.88 13.30
CA ALA A 236 -28.37 14.88 12.80
C ALA A 236 -29.80 14.35 12.68
N GLY A 237 -29.98 13.09 12.29
CA GLY A 237 -31.27 12.41 12.23
C GLY A 237 -31.89 12.15 13.60
N ALA A 238 -31.07 11.82 14.62
CA ALA A 238 -31.53 11.55 15.98
C ALA A 238 -31.98 12.82 16.75
N ILE A 239 -31.55 14.00 16.32
CA ILE A 239 -31.86 15.28 17.01
C ILE A 239 -33.22 15.86 16.58
N ARG A 240 -33.90 15.35 15.53
CA ARG A 240 -35.28 15.78 15.23
C ARG A 240 -36.26 15.15 16.22
N PRO A 241 -36.79 15.88 17.22
CA PRO A 241 -37.90 15.36 18.00
C PRO A 241 -39.11 15.34 17.06
N THR A 242 -39.81 14.22 17.00
CA THR A 242 -41.14 14.13 16.41
C THR A 242 -42.09 15.04 17.21
N SER A 243 -42.16 16.33 16.89
CA SER A 243 -43.08 17.29 17.51
C SER A 243 -44.45 17.35 16.81
N GLU A 244 -44.90 16.23 16.23
CA GLU A 244 -46.21 16.13 15.60
C GLU A 244 -46.88 14.83 16.02
N ALA A 245 -47.24 14.72 17.30
CA ALA A 245 -48.24 13.75 17.74
C ALA A 245 -48.93 14.27 19.00
N GLY A 246 -50.14 14.82 18.80
CA GLY A 246 -51.16 14.84 19.84
C GLY A 246 -51.52 16.20 20.43
N ASP A 247 -52.08 17.10 19.61
CA ASP A 247 -53.14 17.98 20.13
C ASP A 247 -54.26 18.08 19.09
N ALA A 248 -55.05 17.01 19.01
CA ALA A 248 -56.31 16.99 18.30
C ALA A 248 -57.23 15.96 18.97
N ARG A 249 -57.93 16.42 20.01
CA ARG A 249 -59.32 16.10 20.44
C ARG A 249 -59.46 15.95 21.95
#